data_AF-A0A9E5T650-F1
#
_entry.id   AF-A0A9E5T650-F1
#
_cell.length_a   1.000
_cell.length_b   1.000
_cell.length_c   1.000
_cell.angle_alpha   90.00
_cell.angle_beta   90.00
_cell.angle_gamma   90.00
#
_symmetry.space_group_name_H-M   'P 1'
#
loop_
_entity.id
_entity.type
_entity.pdbx_description
1 polymer ?
#
loop_
_entity_poly.entity_id
_entity_poly.type
_entity_poly.pdbx_seq_one_letter_code
_entity_poly.pdbx_strand_id
1 'polypeptide(L)'
;MSARAKDVANEGKCPVMHGGRTALHGDSTGNDYWWPNQLNLSILHQHSALSNPMGEDFDYAEEFKKLDVKALKQDLYALMTESKDWWPADYGHYGPLFVRMTWHAAGTYRVGDGRGGGGMGSQRFAPTNSWPDNANLDKARRLLWPIKQ
;
A
#
# COMPACT_ATOMS: atom_id res chain seq x y z
N MET A 1 -6.69 -25.22 -35.11
CA MET A 1 -5.52 -25.02 -34.24
C MET A 1 -6.04 -24.75 -32.85
N SER A 2 -5.72 -25.64 -31.91
CA SER A 2 -6.37 -25.79 -30.61
C SER A 2 -6.17 -24.56 -29.72
N ALA A 3 -7.27 -23.93 -29.29
CA ALA A 3 -7.25 -22.96 -28.21
C ALA A 3 -6.94 -23.72 -26.91
N ARG A 4 -5.80 -23.43 -26.31
CA ARG A 4 -5.45 -23.93 -24.98
C ARG A 4 -6.51 -23.40 -24.00
N ALA A 5 -7.38 -24.28 -23.53
CA ALA A 5 -8.28 -24.00 -22.42
C ALA A 5 -7.45 -23.50 -21.24
N LYS A 6 -7.87 -22.39 -20.64
CA LYS A 6 -7.28 -21.95 -19.39
C LYS A 6 -7.76 -22.91 -18.31
N ASP A 7 -6.88 -23.79 -17.84
CA ASP A 7 -7.06 -24.48 -16.56
C ASP A 7 -7.00 -23.43 -15.45
N VAL A 8 -8.14 -22.78 -15.15
CA VAL A 8 -8.33 -21.87 -14.00
C VAL A 8 -9.33 -22.52 -13.05
N ALA A 9 -8.96 -23.67 -12.50
CA ALA A 9 -9.65 -24.23 -11.36
C ALA A 9 -8.92 -23.75 -10.10
N ASN A 10 -9.59 -22.91 -9.29
CA ASN A 10 -9.24 -22.49 -7.92
C ASN A 10 -8.26 -21.32 -7.63
N GLU A 11 -7.63 -20.67 -8.60
CA GLU A 11 -6.82 -19.48 -8.27
C GLU A 11 -7.71 -18.25 -8.02
N GLY A 12 -7.78 -17.80 -6.76
CA GLY A 12 -8.47 -16.56 -6.35
C GLY A 12 -9.86 -16.73 -5.70
N LYS A 13 -10.33 -17.96 -5.49
CA LYS A 13 -11.63 -18.20 -4.84
C LYS A 13 -11.51 -18.24 -3.31
N CYS A 14 -12.41 -17.55 -2.62
CA CYS A 14 -12.57 -17.68 -1.17
C CYS A 14 -13.22 -19.06 -0.87
N PRO A 15 -12.62 -19.90 -0.01
CA PRO A 15 -13.16 -21.22 0.30
C PRO A 15 -14.48 -21.18 1.10
N VAL A 16 -14.92 -19.99 1.54
CA VAL A 16 -16.18 -19.75 2.23
C VAL A 16 -17.03 -18.79 1.40
N MET A 17 -18.21 -19.25 0.97
CA MET A 17 -19.16 -18.43 0.22
C MET A 17 -19.77 -17.38 1.16
N HIS A 18 -19.35 -16.12 1.03
CA HIS A 18 -20.00 -15.01 1.71
C HIS A 18 -21.19 -14.50 0.89
N GLY A 19 -22.36 -14.32 1.52
CA GLY A 19 -23.48 -13.61 0.91
C GLY A 19 -23.26 -12.11 0.93
N GLY A 20 -23.28 -11.44 -0.22
CA GLY A 20 -23.07 -9.99 -0.36
C GLY A 20 -21.68 -9.61 -0.87
N ARG A 21 -21.51 -8.33 -1.27
CA ARG A 21 -20.34 -7.75 -1.97
C ARG A 21 -19.07 -7.66 -1.09
N THR A 22 -18.65 -8.75 -0.46
CA THR A 22 -17.48 -8.80 0.43
C THR A 22 -16.24 -9.40 -0.23
N ALA A 23 -16.29 -9.80 -1.50
CA ALA A 23 -15.13 -10.30 -2.23
C ALA A 23 -14.29 -9.17 -2.85
N LEU A 24 -13.05 -9.00 -2.39
CA LEU A 24 -12.01 -8.22 -3.06
C LEU A 24 -11.38 -9.08 -4.16
N HIS A 25 -11.88 -8.90 -5.39
CA HIS A 25 -11.52 -9.64 -6.61
C HIS A 25 -11.88 -11.13 -6.65
N GLY A 26 -12.54 -11.54 -7.74
CA GLY A 26 -12.64 -12.94 -8.18
C GLY A 26 -14.00 -13.61 -7.97
N ASP A 27 -14.70 -13.34 -6.87
CA ASP A 27 -15.91 -14.10 -6.49
C ASP A 27 -17.19 -13.26 -6.35
N SER A 28 -17.15 -11.96 -6.63
CA SER A 28 -18.40 -11.22 -6.76
C SER A 28 -19.07 -11.61 -8.08
N THR A 29 -20.36 -11.99 -8.03
CA THR A 29 -21.24 -12.10 -9.20
C THR A 29 -21.57 -10.72 -9.80
N GLY A 30 -20.54 -9.88 -9.97
CA GLY A 30 -20.61 -8.58 -10.59
C GLY A 30 -20.60 -8.66 -12.12
N ASN A 31 -20.76 -7.51 -12.77
CA ASN A 31 -20.77 -7.44 -14.24
C ASN A 31 -19.44 -7.90 -14.85
N ASP A 32 -18.32 -7.72 -14.16
CA ASP A 32 -16.99 -8.19 -14.56
C ASP A 32 -16.85 -9.72 -14.57
N TYR A 33 -17.62 -10.42 -13.73
CA TYR A 33 -17.69 -11.88 -13.77
C TYR A 33 -18.42 -12.39 -15.01
N TRP A 34 -19.56 -11.78 -15.35
CA TRP A 34 -20.39 -12.19 -16.51
C TRP A 34 -19.83 -11.69 -17.84
N TRP A 35 -19.26 -10.48 -17.86
CA TRP A 35 -18.68 -9.83 -19.04
C TRP A 35 -17.22 -9.44 -18.78
N PRO A 36 -16.29 -10.41 -18.71
CA PRO A 36 -14.91 -10.18 -18.30
C PRO A 36 -14.09 -9.27 -19.23
N ASN A 37 -14.56 -9.06 -20.46
CA ASN A 37 -13.91 -8.18 -21.44
C ASN A 37 -14.66 -6.84 -21.64
N GLN A 38 -15.65 -6.53 -20.81
CA GLN A 38 -16.34 -5.24 -20.86
C GLN A 38 -15.37 -4.10 -20.47
N LEU A 39 -15.53 -2.93 -21.11
CA LEU A 39 -14.75 -1.74 -20.76
C LEU A 39 -14.91 -1.37 -19.28
N ASN A 40 -13.80 -1.28 -18.57
CA ASN A 40 -13.78 -0.93 -17.15
C ASN A 40 -13.64 0.58 -16.96
N LEU A 41 -14.70 1.22 -16.48
CA LEU A 41 -14.71 2.66 -16.17
C LEU A 41 -14.27 2.99 -14.73
N SER A 42 -13.97 1.97 -13.91
CA SER A 42 -13.67 2.18 -12.48
C SER A 42 -12.42 3.01 -12.22
N ILE A 43 -11.48 3.00 -13.16
CA ILE A 43 -10.25 3.76 -13.12
C ILE A 43 -10.47 5.28 -13.18
N LEU A 44 -11.60 5.74 -13.72
CA LEU A 44 -11.88 7.17 -13.92
C LEU A 44 -12.44 7.86 -12.68
N HIS A 45 -12.79 7.10 -11.65
CA HIS A 45 -13.36 7.61 -10.40
C HIS A 45 -12.67 7.04 -9.16
N GLN A 46 -11.39 6.66 -9.31
CA GLN A 46 -10.52 6.35 -8.18
C GLN A 46 -10.21 7.63 -7.39
N HIS A 47 -9.96 7.49 -6.08
CA HIS A 47 -9.57 8.60 -5.20
C HIS A 47 -10.56 9.78 -5.16
N SER A 48 -11.85 9.51 -5.26
CA SER A 48 -12.90 10.53 -5.07
C SER A 48 -12.80 11.20 -3.70
N ALA A 49 -13.13 12.49 -3.64
CA ALA A 49 -13.21 13.29 -2.41
C ALA A 49 -14.12 12.63 -1.35
N LEU A 50 -15.15 11.89 -1.76
CA LEU A 50 -16.04 11.15 -0.87
C LEU A 50 -15.31 10.10 0.00
N SER A 51 -14.14 9.65 -0.43
CA SER A 51 -13.31 8.68 0.29
C SER A 51 -12.16 9.30 1.09
N ASN A 52 -11.98 10.62 0.98
CA ASN A 52 -10.90 11.34 1.64
C ASN A 52 -11.35 11.86 3.02
N PRO A 53 -10.73 11.42 4.13
CA PRO A 53 -11.13 11.86 5.47
C PRO A 53 -10.65 13.28 5.83
N MET A 54 -9.81 13.92 5.02
CA MET A 54 -9.17 15.19 5.37
C MET A 54 -10.08 16.43 5.19
N GLY A 55 -11.23 16.27 4.52
CA GLY A 55 -12.13 17.38 4.17
C GLY A 55 -11.73 18.10 2.87
N GLU A 56 -12.66 18.90 2.33
CA GLU A 56 -12.49 19.60 1.04
C GLU A 56 -11.51 20.77 1.12
N ASP A 57 -11.42 21.42 2.29
CA ASP A 57 -10.58 22.61 2.49
C ASP A 57 -9.13 22.29 2.89
N PHE A 58 -8.74 21.01 2.94
CA PHE A 58 -7.42 20.61 3.41
C PHE A 58 -6.33 20.78 2.35
N ASP A 59 -5.33 21.62 2.64
CA ASP A 59 -4.14 21.82 1.81
C ASP A 59 -2.89 21.20 2.47
N TYR A 60 -2.44 20.06 1.95
CA TYR A 60 -1.26 19.37 2.45
C TYR A 60 0.04 20.20 2.29
N ALA A 61 0.16 21.00 1.23
CA ALA A 61 1.36 21.79 0.99
C ALA A 61 1.47 22.92 2.03
N GLU A 62 0.36 23.56 2.37
CA GLU A 62 0.33 24.58 3.43
C GLU A 62 0.56 23.99 4.82
N GLU A 63 -0.04 22.85 5.14
CA GLU A 63 0.21 22.17 6.43
C GLU A 63 1.64 21.67 6.55
N PHE A 64 2.23 21.13 5.48
CA PHE A 64 3.61 20.65 5.50
C PHE A 64 4.62 21.79 5.70
N LYS A 65 4.35 23.00 5.19
CA LYS A 65 5.22 24.18 5.42
C LYS A 65 5.29 24.59 6.90
N LYS A 66 4.25 24.28 7.68
CA LYS A 66 4.19 24.60 9.12
C LYS A 66 4.95 23.59 9.98
N LEU A 67 5.31 22.44 9.42
CA LEU A 67 5.94 21.34 10.14
C LEU A 67 7.36 21.69 10.59
N ASP A 68 7.69 21.41 11.85
CA ASP A 68 9.07 21.47 12.32
C ASP A 68 9.86 20.25 11.80
N VAL A 69 10.48 20.43 10.63
CA VAL A 69 11.31 19.41 9.98
C VAL A 69 12.52 19.04 10.82
N LYS A 70 13.02 19.95 11.66
CA LYS A 70 14.17 19.67 12.52
C LYS A 70 13.75 18.75 13.66
N ALA A 71 12.66 19.05 14.34
CA ALA A 71 12.10 18.18 15.39
C ALA A 71 11.77 16.78 14.83
N LEU A 72 11.06 16.72 13.69
CA LEU A 72 10.74 15.46 13.03
C LEU A 72 11.98 14.60 12.75
N LYS A 73 13.07 15.20 12.27
CA LYS A 73 14.33 14.47 12.03
C LYS A 73 14.94 13.94 13.33
N GLN A 74 14.88 14.72 14.41
CA GLN A 74 15.37 14.25 15.72
C GLN A 74 14.56 13.07 16.23
N ASP A 75 13.23 13.12 16.10
CA ASP A 75 12.35 12.02 16.50
C ASP A 75 12.65 10.74 15.68
N LEU A 76 12.92 10.90 14.38
CA LEU A 76 13.34 9.79 13.51
C LEU A 76 14.72 9.22 13.92
N TYR A 77 15.68 10.07 14.29
CA TYR A 77 16.99 9.63 14.76
C TYR A 77 16.88 8.87 16.08
N ALA A 78 16.09 9.37 17.03
CA ALA A 78 15.84 8.70 18.30
C ALA A 78 15.20 7.32 18.10
N LEU A 79 14.11 7.28 17.31
CA LEU A 79 13.37 6.05 17.02
C LEU A 79 14.27 4.96 16.44
N MET A 80 15.25 5.31 15.59
CA MET A 80 16.14 4.32 14.98
C MET A 80 16.92 3.49 15.99
N THR A 81 17.19 4.01 17.19
CA THR A 81 17.90 3.29 18.27
C THR A 81 16.98 2.80 19.39
N GLU A 82 15.70 3.16 19.38
CA GLU A 82 14.72 2.72 20.36
C GLU A 82 14.09 1.38 19.97
N SER A 83 14.83 0.29 20.16
CA SER A 83 14.34 -1.06 19.90
C SER A 83 13.03 -1.36 20.64
N LYS A 84 12.08 -2.00 19.95
CA LYS A 84 10.79 -2.44 20.49
C LYS A 84 10.76 -3.96 20.60
N ASP A 85 10.26 -4.48 21.71
CA ASP A 85 10.29 -5.93 22.01
C ASP A 85 9.53 -6.79 20.98
N TRP A 86 8.45 -6.27 20.40
CA TRP A 86 7.65 -6.97 19.39
C TRP A 86 8.31 -7.03 18.01
N TRP A 87 9.35 -6.22 17.77
CA TRP A 87 10.20 -6.29 16.59
C TRP A 87 11.58 -5.72 16.87
N PRO A 88 12.47 -6.47 17.54
CA PRO A 88 13.76 -5.96 17.99
C PRO A 88 14.62 -5.42 16.84
N ALA A 89 15.39 -4.36 17.11
CA ALA A 89 16.26 -3.77 16.11
C ALA A 89 17.52 -4.62 15.91
N ASP A 90 17.78 -5.02 14.66
CA ASP A 90 19.04 -5.67 14.30
C ASP A 90 20.21 -4.75 14.64
N TYR A 91 21.22 -5.27 15.34
CA TYR A 91 22.38 -4.51 15.83
C TYR A 91 22.00 -3.28 16.69
N GLY A 92 20.80 -3.27 17.28
CA GLY A 92 20.30 -2.13 18.05
C GLY A 92 19.93 -0.91 17.20
N HIS A 93 19.77 -1.04 15.88
CA HIS A 93 19.48 0.09 15.00
C HIS A 93 18.56 -0.26 13.80
N TYR A 94 17.40 0.39 13.67
CA TYR A 94 16.42 0.16 12.58
C TYR A 94 16.80 0.78 11.22
N GLY A 95 17.87 1.57 11.16
CA GLY A 95 18.33 2.24 9.93
C GLY A 95 18.32 1.35 8.67
N PRO A 96 18.96 0.16 8.67
CA PRO A 96 18.93 -0.73 7.50
C PRO A 96 17.51 -1.12 7.06
N LEU A 97 16.60 -1.35 8.02
CA LEU A 97 15.19 -1.66 7.74
C LEU A 97 14.46 -0.48 7.10
N PHE A 98 14.66 0.75 7.59
CA PHE A 98 14.04 1.95 7.03
C PHE A 98 14.59 2.33 5.66
N VAL A 99 15.89 2.11 5.43
CA VAL A 99 16.49 2.25 4.09
C VAL A 99 15.84 1.29 3.12
N ARG A 100 15.71 0.00 3.48
CA ARG A 100 15.01 -0.99 2.65
C ARG A 100 13.55 -0.57 2.41
N MET A 101 12.82 -0.17 3.43
CA MET A 101 11.42 0.25 3.29
C MET A 101 11.28 1.39 2.26
N THR A 102 12.15 2.40 2.35
CA THR A 102 12.15 3.56 1.45
C THR A 102 12.53 3.17 0.03
N TRP A 103 13.55 2.33 -0.13
CA TRP A 103 13.94 1.75 -1.41
C TRP A 103 12.78 1.00 -2.07
N HIS A 104 12.11 0.10 -1.35
CA HIS A 104 10.97 -0.66 -1.89
C HIS A 104 9.76 0.24 -2.21
N ALA A 105 9.56 1.33 -1.47
CA ALA A 105 8.49 2.28 -1.78
C ALA A 105 8.75 2.98 -3.12
N ALA A 106 9.97 3.47 -3.33
CA ALA A 106 10.34 4.15 -4.58
C ALA A 106 10.56 3.18 -5.76
N GLY A 107 11.05 1.96 -5.49
CA GLY A 107 11.50 1.01 -6.51
C GLY A 107 10.41 0.39 -7.38
N THR A 108 9.14 0.64 -7.09
CA THR A 108 8.01 0.20 -7.94
C THR A 108 7.84 1.07 -9.20
N TYR A 109 8.56 2.19 -9.28
CA TYR A 109 8.47 3.15 -10.39
C TYR A 109 8.88 2.53 -11.73
N ARG A 110 8.15 2.89 -12.80
CA ARG A 110 8.47 2.51 -14.18
C ARG A 110 8.41 3.70 -15.11
N VAL A 111 9.44 3.84 -15.95
CA VAL A 111 9.55 4.95 -16.92
C VAL A 111 8.53 4.89 -18.05
N GLY A 112 8.01 3.70 -18.39
CA GLY A 112 7.17 3.51 -19.58
C GLY A 112 5.79 4.16 -19.51
N ASP A 113 5.20 4.28 -18.32
CA ASP A 113 3.90 4.92 -18.10
C ASP A 113 3.87 5.82 -16.85
N GLY A 114 5.01 6.02 -16.20
CA GLY A 114 5.17 6.84 -15.01
C GLY A 114 4.49 6.31 -13.75
N ARG A 115 3.94 5.08 -13.77
CA ARG A 115 3.24 4.52 -12.60
C ARG A 115 4.21 3.92 -11.58
N GLY A 116 3.70 3.72 -10.37
CA GLY A 116 4.47 3.23 -9.23
C GLY A 116 5.25 4.36 -8.55
N GLY A 117 6.26 3.99 -7.77
CA GLY A 117 7.05 4.92 -6.97
C GLY A 117 6.44 5.25 -5.61
N GLY A 118 7.12 6.10 -4.86
CA GLY A 118 6.76 6.45 -3.48
C GLY A 118 5.74 7.58 -3.32
N GLY A 119 5.40 8.29 -4.41
CA GLY A 119 4.65 9.56 -4.34
C GLY A 119 3.22 9.45 -3.80
N MET A 120 2.56 8.29 -3.96
CA MET A 120 1.20 8.06 -3.46
C MET A 120 1.15 7.32 -2.11
N GLY A 121 2.30 6.92 -1.57
CA GLY A 121 2.36 6.10 -0.36
C GLY A 121 1.67 4.73 -0.49
N SER A 122 1.54 4.19 -1.71
CA SER A 122 0.76 2.98 -1.98
C SER A 122 1.26 1.72 -1.27
N GLN A 123 2.53 1.70 -0.79
CA GLN A 123 3.10 0.58 -0.03
C GLN A 123 2.28 0.20 1.22
N ARG A 124 1.42 1.11 1.73
CA ARG A 124 0.51 0.81 2.85
C ARG A 124 -0.78 0.07 2.44
N PHE A 125 -1.10 0.02 1.15
CA PHE A 125 -2.30 -0.60 0.60
C PHE A 125 -1.98 -1.85 -0.23
N ALA A 126 -3.02 -2.65 -0.47
CA ALA A 126 -2.95 -3.76 -1.41
C ALA A 126 -2.71 -3.27 -2.85
N PRO A 127 -2.03 -4.06 -3.70
CA PRO A 127 -1.41 -5.34 -3.38
C PRO A 127 -0.02 -5.19 -2.74
N THR A 128 0.58 -4.02 -2.83
CA THR A 128 1.99 -3.80 -2.48
C THR A 128 2.33 -4.03 -1.01
N ASN A 129 1.37 -3.85 -0.10
CA ASN A 129 1.57 -4.14 1.33
C ASN A 129 1.76 -5.64 1.62
N SER A 130 1.44 -6.53 0.67
CA SER A 130 1.47 -7.98 0.81
C SER A 130 2.30 -8.69 -0.27
N TRP A 131 3.05 -7.94 -1.09
CA TRP A 131 4.01 -8.55 -2.01
C TRP A 131 5.08 -9.31 -1.22
N PRO A 132 5.51 -10.50 -1.69
CA PRO A 132 6.55 -11.29 -1.01
C PRO A 132 7.82 -10.47 -0.75
N ASP A 133 8.22 -9.64 -1.72
CA ASP A 133 9.41 -8.81 -1.63
C ASP A 133 9.27 -7.66 -0.60
N ASN A 134 8.05 -7.35 -0.14
CA ASN A 134 7.79 -6.36 0.90
C ASN A 134 7.57 -6.99 2.29
N ALA A 135 7.95 -8.26 2.47
CA ALA A 135 7.87 -8.95 3.75
C ALA A 135 8.51 -8.14 4.90
N ASN A 136 7.82 -8.10 6.04
CA ASN A 136 8.15 -7.37 7.26
C ASN A 136 8.18 -5.83 7.13
N LEU A 137 7.92 -5.24 5.96
CA LEU A 137 7.81 -3.78 5.83
C LEU A 137 6.54 -3.22 6.46
N ASP A 138 5.54 -4.06 6.74
CA ASP A 138 4.42 -3.74 7.63
C ASP A 138 4.89 -3.34 9.03
N LYS A 139 5.92 -4.02 9.56
CA LYS A 139 6.53 -3.71 10.86
C LYS A 139 7.32 -2.42 10.80
N ALA A 140 8.07 -2.19 9.71
CA ALA A 140 8.78 -0.93 9.48
C ALA A 140 7.81 0.27 9.48
N ARG A 141 6.67 0.16 8.77
CA ARG A 141 5.63 1.19 8.80
C ARG A 141 5.00 1.34 10.18
N ARG A 142 4.81 0.25 10.92
CA ARG A 142 4.25 0.28 12.27
C ARG A 142 5.17 0.98 13.27
N LEU A 143 6.50 0.82 13.16
CA LEU A 143 7.47 1.52 14.00
C LEU A 143 7.39 3.04 13.84
N LEU A 144 7.08 3.54 12.63
CA LEU A 144 6.95 4.96 12.34
C LEU A 144 5.59 5.56 12.74
N TRP A 145 4.62 4.74 13.11
CA TRP A 145 3.27 5.20 13.45
C TRP A 145 3.23 6.25 14.59
N PRO A 146 3.99 6.10 15.70
CA PRO A 146 4.01 7.11 16.76
C PRO A 146 4.48 8.50 16.31
N ILE A 147 5.35 8.59 15.30
CA ILE A 147 5.80 9.88 14.72
C ILE A 147 4.70 10.50 13.84
N LYS A 148 3.83 9.67 13.26
CA LYS A 148 2.74 10.13 12.39
C LYS A 148 1.49 10.54 13.17
N GLN A 149 1.30 10.02 14.39
CA GLN A 149 0.14 10.29 15.25
C GLN A 149 0.07 11.76 15.64
#